data_AF-A0A924SB86-F1
#
_entry.id   AF-A0A924SB86-F1
#
_cell.length_a   1.000
_cell.length_b   1.000
_cell.length_c   1.000
_cell.angle_alpha   90.00
_cell.angle_beta   90.00
_cell.angle_gamma   90.00
#
_symmetry.space_group_name_H-M   'P 1'
#
loop_
_entity.id
_entity.type
_entity.pdbx_description
1 polymer ?
#
loop_
_entity_poly.entity_id
_entity_poly.type
_entity_poly.pdbx_seq_one_letter_code
_entity_poly.pdbx_strand_id
1 'polypeptide(L)' 'MGANTLTIAGARDALRRGELSAVDLTMACLTAIDAGDGLNAFVHKTPDIALDQARAADVRIAA' A
#
# COMPACT_ATOMS: atom_id res chain seq x y z
N MET A 1 -7.23 12.85 -1.02
CA MET A 1 -6.66 12.03 -2.13
C MET A 1 -5.56 11.20 -1.50
N GLY A 2 -5.74 9.88 -1.38
CA GLY A 2 -4.84 9.01 -0.61
C GLY A 2 -3.71 8.42 -1.46
N ALA A 3 -2.70 7.85 -0.81
CA ALA A 3 -1.57 7.21 -1.51
C ALA A 3 -2.01 6.11 -2.50
N ASN A 4 -3.16 5.47 -2.25
CA ASN A 4 -3.80 4.48 -3.12
C ASN A 4 -4.33 5.03 -4.46
N THR A 5 -4.28 6.35 -4.68
CA THR A 5 -4.69 7.00 -5.94
C THR A 5 -3.52 7.37 -6.85
N LEU A 6 -2.28 7.13 -6.39
CA LEU A 6 -1.08 7.33 -7.20
C LEU A 6 -1.05 6.32 -8.35
N THR A 7 -0.46 6.73 -9.47
CA THR A 7 -0.06 5.75 -10.51
C THR A 7 1.06 4.87 -9.97
N ILE A 8 1.23 3.68 -10.54
CA ILE A 8 2.33 2.78 -10.14
C ILE A 8 3.70 3.47 -10.27
N ALA A 9 3.89 4.24 -11.34
CA ALA A 9 5.11 5.02 -11.52
C ALA A 9 5.27 6.10 -10.43
N GLY A 10 4.19 6.85 -10.13
CA GLY A 10 4.20 7.87 -9.08
C GLY A 10 4.48 7.29 -7.70
N ALA A 11 3.84 6.17 -7.35
CA ALA A 11 4.08 5.45 -6.10
C ALA A 11 5.53 4.97 -6.00
N ARG A 12 6.05 4.31 -7.05
CA ARG A 12 7.45 3.87 -7.10
C ARG A 12 8.42 5.03 -6.86
N ASP A 13 8.20 6.15 -7.55
CA ASP A 13 9.12 7.27 -7.47
C ASP A 13 9.03 7.96 -6.09
N ALA A 14 7.84 8.08 -5.50
CA ALA A 14 7.65 8.59 -4.14
C ALA A 14 8.31 7.70 -3.08
N LEU A 15 8.19 6.37 -3.22
CA LEU A 15 8.85 5.39 -2.35
C LEU A 15 10.38 5.52 -2.43
N ARG A 16 10.94 5.61 -3.65
CA ARG A 16 12.39 5.78 -3.87
C ARG A 16 12.92 7.11 -3.33
N ARG A 17 12.10 8.17 -3.34
CA ARG A 17 12.44 9.47 -2.75
C ARG A 17 12.27 9.49 -1.23
N GLY A 18 11.64 8.48 -0.62
CA GLY A 18 11.34 8.45 0.80
C GLY A 18 10.22 9.41 1.22
N GLU A 19 9.41 9.91 0.28
CA GLU A 19 8.27 10.79 0.55
C GLU A 19 7.07 10.02 1.15
N LEU A 20 7.07 8.71 0.98
CA LEU A 20 6.05 7.77 1.40
C LEU A 20 6.73 6.44 1.74
N SER A 21 6.26 5.71 2.75
CA SER A 21 6.69 4.33 2.98
C SER A 21 5.78 3.32 2.28
N ALA A 22 6.30 2.13 1.99
CA ALA A 22 5.53 1.01 1.46
C ALA A 22 4.43 0.59 2.45
N VAL A 23 4.69 0.70 3.76
CA VAL A 23 3.67 0.48 4.80
C VAL A 23 2.52 1.49 4.67
N ASP A 24 2.81 2.79 4.53
CA ASP A 24 1.79 3.83 4.38
C ASP A 24 0.94 3.63 3.13
N LEU A 25 1.58 3.28 2.01
CA LEU A 25 0.89 2.97 0.76
C LEU A 25 -0.05 1.76 0.92
N THR A 26 0.45 0.70 1.56
CA THR A 26 -0.32 -0.52 1.81
C THR A 26 -1.52 -0.25 2.72
N MET A 27 -1.32 0.51 3.79
CA MET A 27 -2.40 0.90 4.71
C MET A 27 -3.48 1.73 4.01
N ALA A 28 -3.10 2.65 3.12
CA ALA A 28 -4.04 3.43 2.33
C ALA A 28 -4.89 2.53 1.41
N CYS A 29 -4.28 1.51 0.80
CA CYS A 29 -5.00 0.52 -0.02
C CYS A 29 -5.95 -0.32 0.82
N LEU A 30 -5.51 -0.85 1.97
CA LEU A 30 -6.33 -1.66 2.87
C LEU A 30 -7.54 -0.86 3.39
N THR A 31 -7.33 0.40 3.79
CA THR A 31 -8.42 1.29 4.22
C THR A 31 -9.46 1.49 3.12
N ALA A 32 -9.03 1.65 1.87
CA ALA A 32 -9.93 1.80 0.74
C ALA A 32 -10.68 0.51 0.40
N ILE A 33 -10.02 -0.64 0.57
CA ILE A 33 -10.65 -1.97 0.45
C ILE A 33 -11.76 -2.11 1.49
N ASP A 34 -11.48 -1.79 2.76
CA ASP A 34 -12.45 -1.87 3.85
C ASP A 34 -13.66 -0.94 3.62
N ALA A 35 -13.41 0.29 3.18
CA ALA A 35 -14.49 1.21 2.81
C ALA A 35 -15.33 0.72 1.60
N GLY A 36 -14.75 -0.13 0.75
CA GLY A 36 -15.36 -0.68 -0.45
C GLY A 36 -16.05 -2.03 -0.28
N ASP A 37 -16.18 -2.57 0.93
CA ASP A 37 -16.69 -3.93 1.17
C ASP A 37 -18.08 -4.21 0.58
N GLY A 38 -18.93 -3.18 0.49
CA GLY A 38 -20.25 -3.30 -0.15
C GLY A 38 -20.21 -3.69 -1.63
N LEU A 39 -19.06 -3.52 -2.30
CA LEU A 39 -18.87 -3.93 -3.69
C LEU A 39 -18.62 -5.43 -3.86
N ASN A 40 -18.32 -6.13 -2.76
CA ASN A 40 -17.97 -7.56 -2.78
C ASN A 40 -16.83 -7.88 -3.77
N ALA A 41 -15.85 -6.99 -3.89
CA ALA A 41 -14.74 -7.11 -4.84
C ALA A 41 -13.63 -8.06 -4.35
N PHE A 42 -13.55 -8.32 -3.04
CA PHE A 42 -12.55 -9.19 -2.42
C PHE A 42 -13.23 -10.28 -1.60
N VAL A 43 -12.85 -11.54 -1.83
CA VAL A 43 -13.37 -12.70 -1.07
C VAL A 43 -12.61 -12.89 0.26
N HIS A 44 -11.29 -12.66 0.24
CA HIS A 44 -10.45 -12.80 1.43
C HIS A 44 -9.37 -11.72 1.44
N LYS A 45 -9.28 -10.99 2.55
CA LYS A 45 -8.25 -9.99 2.78
C LYS A 45 -7.11 -10.61 3.58
N THR A 46 -5.88 -10.16 3.31
CA THR A 46 -4.68 -10.62 4.03
C THR A 46 -3.86 -9.43 4.54
N PRO A 47 -4.42 -8.60 5.44
CA PRO A 47 -3.78 -7.36 5.87
C PRO A 47 -2.42 -7.60 6.54
N ASP A 48 -2.30 -8.62 7.39
CA ASP A 48 -1.05 -8.92 8.09
C ASP A 48 0.08 -9.29 7.12
N ILE A 49 -0.20 -10.16 6.16
CA ILE A 49 0.76 -10.56 5.12
C ILE A 49 1.16 -9.35 4.27
N ALA A 50 0.20 -8.51 3.89
CA ALA A 50 0.48 -7.31 3.10
C ALA A 50 1.39 -6.35 3.86
N LEU A 51 1.16 -6.15 5.17
CA LEU A 51 1.98 -5.29 6.00
C LEU A 51 3.38 -5.85 6.23
N ASP A 52 3.54 -7.16 6.41
CA ASP A 52 4.86 -7.77 6.54
C ASP A 52 5.69 -7.64 5.25
N GLN A 53 5.04 -7.83 4.09
CA GLN A 53 5.68 -7.60 2.79
C GLN A 53 6.05 -6.13 2.58
N ALA A 54 5.20 -5.20 3.02
CA ALA A 54 5.45 -3.77 2.94
C ALA A 54 6.66 -3.35 3.78
N ARG A 55 6.75 -3.81 5.03
CA ARG A 55 7.94 -3.59 5.89
C ARG A 55 9.21 -4.13 5.25
N ALA A 56 9.15 -5.32 4.65
CA ALA A 56 10.29 -5.89 3.94
C ALA A 56 10.64 -5.09 2.67
N ALA A 57 9.66 -4.48 1.99
CA ALA A 57 9.91 -3.61 0.86
C ALA A 57 10.58 -2.29 1.28
N ASP A 58 10.15 -1.68 2.38
CA ASP A 58 10.78 -0.48 2.93
C ASP A 58 12.27 -0.72 3.23
N VAL A 59 12.61 -1.85 3.86
CA VAL A 59 14.00 -2.24 4.10
C VAL A 59 14.80 -2.38 2.80
N ARG A 60 14.21 -2.95 1.74
CA ARG A 60 14.87 -3.10 0.44
C ARG A 60 15.05 -1.79 -0.31
N ILE A 61 14.13 -0.85 -0.15
CA ILE A 61 14.17 0.45 -0.84
C ILE A 61 15.18 1.39 -0.18
N ALA A 62 15.38 1.25 1.14
CA ALA A 62 16.36 2.02 1.89
C ALA A 62 17.82 1.53 1.72
N ALA A 63 18.03 0.33 1.16
CA ALA A 63 19.35 -0.28 0.93
C ALA A 63 19.96 0.14 -0.42
#